data_AF-A0A166DZY0-F1
#
_entry.id   AF-A0A166DZY0-F1
#
_cell.length_a   1.000
_cell.length_b   1.000
_cell.length_c   1.000
_cell.angle_alpha   90.00
_cell.angle_beta   90.00
_cell.angle_gamma   90.00
#
_symmetry.space_group_name_H-M   'P 1'
#
loop_
_entity.id
_entity.type
_entity.pdbx_description
1 polymer ?
#
loop_
_entity_poly.entity_id
_entity_poly.type
_entity_poly.pdbx_seq_one_letter_code
_entity_poly.pdbx_strand_id
1 'polypeptide(L)'
;MADVDFTTIVKEEVARLQVLHPTPEDVPSCLKLFDDFLNCNVLGSQMRSLYRYGQVSVCKPKFDEVKFCFSLRSYSPEARRDAWIQRRAEWWARRRLDKSSEDVWDIRTEPLRNWPRRFEERDAGSDSLIN
;
A
#
# COMPACT_ATOMS: atom_id res chain seq x y z
N MET A 1 15.19 -18.98 -3.27
CA MET A 1 14.14 -18.29 -2.50
C MET A 1 13.57 -19.29 -1.53
N ALA A 2 13.68 -19.05 -0.23
CA ALA A 2 13.01 -19.89 0.75
C ALA A 2 11.50 -19.80 0.50
N ASP A 3 10.79 -20.92 0.58
CA ASP A 3 9.34 -20.96 0.55
C ASP A 3 8.83 -20.23 1.80
N VAL A 4 8.57 -18.93 1.69
CA VAL A 4 8.10 -18.14 2.83
C VAL A 4 6.62 -18.45 3.02
N ASP A 5 6.30 -19.14 4.11
CA ASP A 5 4.93 -19.53 4.42
C ASP A 5 4.03 -18.30 4.61
N PHE A 6 2.90 -18.25 3.89
CA PHE A 6 1.91 -17.18 3.95
C PHE A 6 1.51 -16.81 5.39
N THR A 7 1.38 -17.81 6.28
CA THR A 7 0.97 -17.55 7.66
C THR A 7 2.02 -16.76 8.45
N THR A 8 3.30 -16.94 8.14
CA THR A 8 4.40 -16.21 8.78
C THR A 8 4.40 -14.74 8.37
N ILE A 9 4.20 -14.47 7.08
CA ILE A 9 4.10 -13.10 6.54
C ILE A 9 2.88 -12.38 7.13
N VAL A 10 1.73 -13.07 7.23
CA VAL A 10 0.54 -12.48 7.86
C VAL A 10 0.82 -12.08 9.32
N LYS A 11 1.51 -12.92 10.10
CA LYS A 11 1.86 -12.59 11.49
C LYS A 11 2.79 -11.37 11.57
N GLU A 12 3.78 -11.29 10.68
CA GLU A 12 4.67 -10.12 10.58
C GLU A 12 3.89 -8.85 10.24
N GLU A 13 2.99 -8.91 9.25
CA GLU A 13 2.15 -7.78 8.84
C GLU A 13 1.17 -7.35 9.93
N VAL A 14 0.58 -8.29 10.68
CA VAL A 14 -0.26 -7.98 11.84
C VAL A 14 0.54 -7.21 12.89
N ALA A 15 1.73 -7.69 13.25
CA ALA A 15 2.59 -7.02 14.23
C ALA A 15 2.95 -5.60 13.77
N ARG A 16 3.29 -5.43 12.49
CA ARG A 16 3.57 -4.11 11.90
C ARG A 16 2.35 -3.19 11.94
N LEU A 17 1.18 -3.67 11.54
CA LEU A 17 -0.06 -2.88 11.49
C LEU A 17 -0.58 -2.51 12.90
N GLN A 18 -0.38 -3.35 13.90
CA GLN A 18 -0.72 -3.04 15.29
C GLN A 18 0.08 -1.87 15.84
N VAL A 19 1.38 -1.78 15.47
CA VAL A 19 2.24 -0.64 15.83
C VAL A 19 1.83 0.64 15.09
N LEU A 20 1.46 0.53 13.80
CA LEU A 20 1.08 1.68 12.98
C LEU A 20 -0.30 2.25 13.33
N HIS A 21 -1.23 1.40 13.75
CA HIS A 21 -2.60 1.78 14.10
C HIS A 21 -2.88 1.37 15.55
N PRO A 22 -2.33 2.07 16.56
CA PRO A 22 -2.46 1.69 17.96
C PRO A 22 -3.89 1.85 18.50
N THR A 23 -4.67 2.80 17.97
CA THR A 23 -6.00 3.13 18.48
C THR A 23 -7.11 2.70 17.52
N PRO A 24 -8.36 2.50 18.01
CA PRO A 24 -9.49 2.20 17.13
C PRO A 24 -9.93 3.39 16.25
N GLU A 25 -9.46 4.61 16.54
CA GLU A 25 -9.73 5.82 15.75
C GLU A 25 -8.89 5.89 14.47
N ASP A 26 -7.75 5.20 14.45
CA ASP A 26 -6.86 5.12 13.28
C ASP A 26 -7.45 4.28 12.13
N VAL A 27 -8.50 3.50 12.42
CA VAL A 27 -9.18 2.64 11.44
C VAL A 27 -10.22 3.47 10.68
N PRO A 28 -10.26 3.40 9.32
CA PRO A 28 -11.19 4.19 8.54
C PRO A 28 -12.65 3.90 8.90
N SER A 29 -13.45 4.95 9.00
CA SER A 29 -14.90 4.83 9.19
C SER A 29 -15.57 4.23 7.94
N CYS A 30 -16.71 3.55 8.14
CA CYS A 30 -17.44 2.97 7.01
C CYS A 30 -17.92 4.03 6.01
N LEU A 31 -18.21 5.25 6.47
CA LEU A 31 -18.58 6.36 5.60
C LEU A 31 -17.41 6.79 4.70
N LYS A 32 -16.20 6.87 5.26
CA LYS A 32 -14.99 7.18 4.48
C LYS A 32 -14.73 6.13 3.40
N LEU A 33 -14.91 4.84 3.72
CA LEU A 33 -14.78 3.76 2.73
C LEU A 33 -15.85 3.84 1.64
N PHE A 34 -17.06 4.30 2.00
CA PHE A 34 -18.14 4.50 1.04
C PHE A 34 -17.86 5.69 0.11
N ASP A 35 -17.36 6.80 0.64
CA ASP A 35 -16.94 7.96 -0.16
C ASP A 35 -15.82 7.58 -1.14
N ASP A 36 -14.84 6.78 -0.70
CA ASP A 36 -13.79 6.23 -1.56
C ASP A 36 -14.37 5.38 -2.71
N PHE A 37 -15.37 4.56 -2.43
CA PHE A 37 -16.05 3.77 -3.45
C PHE A 37 -16.79 4.65 -4.46
N LEU A 38 -17.52 5.67 -3.98
CA LEU A 38 -18.21 6.60 -4.88
C LEU A 38 -17.22 7.37 -5.74
N ASN A 39 -16.15 7.89 -5.15
CA ASN A 39 -15.10 8.64 -5.85
C ASN A 39 -14.46 7.81 -6.98
N CYS A 40 -14.30 6.50 -6.79
CA CYS A 40 -13.84 5.59 -7.84
C CYS A 40 -14.81 5.52 -9.03
N ASN A 41 -16.12 5.59 -8.80
CA ASN A 41 -17.13 5.46 -9.85
C ASN A 41 -17.47 6.78 -10.56
N VAL A 42 -16.99 7.93 -10.04
CA VAL A 42 -17.24 9.22 -10.66
C VAL A 42 -16.61 9.29 -12.06
N LEU A 43 -17.34 9.87 -13.02
CA LEU A 43 -16.90 9.94 -14.42
C LEU A 43 -15.50 10.56 -14.57
N GLY A 44 -15.18 11.60 -13.79
CA GLY A 44 -13.88 12.26 -13.83
C GLY A 44 -12.70 11.36 -13.46
N SER A 45 -12.85 10.48 -12.47
CA SER A 45 -11.80 9.53 -12.08
C SER A 45 -11.66 8.41 -13.11
N GLN A 46 -12.79 7.94 -13.66
CA GLN A 46 -12.81 6.94 -14.72
C GLN A 46 -12.17 7.44 -16.02
N MET A 47 -12.41 8.69 -16.42
CA MET A 47 -11.76 9.29 -17.60
C MET A 47 -10.24 9.40 -17.43
N ARG A 48 -9.76 9.76 -16.23
CA ARG A 48 -8.32 9.79 -15.94
C ARG A 48 -7.69 8.40 -15.99
N SER A 49 -8.38 7.38 -15.49
CA SER A 49 -7.93 5.99 -15.59
C SER A 49 -7.85 5.54 -17.04
N LEU A 50 -8.87 5.84 -17.84
CA LEU A 50 -8.92 5.51 -19.25
C LEU A 50 -7.77 6.17 -20.02
N TYR A 51 -7.50 7.46 -19.75
CA TYR A 51 -6.38 8.17 -20.38
C TYR A 51 -5.00 7.59 -20.00
N ARG A 52 -4.78 7.25 -18.72
CA ARG A 52 -3.46 6.77 -18.25
C ARG A 52 -3.18 5.31 -18.56
N TYR A 53 -4.20 4.46 -18.47
CA TYR A 53 -4.05 3.01 -18.49
C TYR A 53 -4.83 2.32 -19.61
N GLY A 54 -5.61 3.06 -20.41
CA GLY A 54 -6.42 2.49 -21.49
C GLY A 54 -7.65 1.71 -21.03
N GLN A 55 -7.96 1.72 -19.72
CA GLN A 55 -9.10 1.02 -19.15
C GLN A 55 -9.75 1.82 -18.03
N VAL A 56 -11.06 1.62 -17.85
CA VAL A 56 -11.80 2.13 -16.71
C VAL A 56 -11.30 1.48 -15.43
N SER A 57 -11.30 2.22 -14.32
CA SER A 57 -10.77 1.68 -13.07
C SER A 57 -11.70 0.60 -12.50
N VAL A 58 -11.11 -0.41 -11.85
CA VAL A 58 -11.85 -1.51 -11.22
C VAL A 58 -12.20 -1.12 -9.79
N CYS A 59 -13.45 -0.71 -9.57
CA CYS A 59 -13.92 -0.23 -8.25
C CYS A 59 -14.40 -1.33 -7.29
N LYS A 60 -14.43 -2.59 -7.74
CA LYS A 60 -14.94 -3.71 -6.93
C LYS A 60 -14.21 -3.91 -5.59
N PRO A 61 -12.87 -3.85 -5.49
CA PRO A 61 -12.17 -3.99 -4.21
C PRO A 61 -12.61 -2.95 -3.17
N LYS A 62 -12.89 -1.72 -3.59
CA LYS A 62 -13.39 -0.65 -2.71
C LYS A 62 -14.77 -0.97 -2.16
N PHE A 63 -15.64 -1.53 -2.99
CA PHE A 63 -16.95 -1.98 -2.52
C PHE A 63 -16.86 -3.15 -1.52
N ASP A 64 -15.88 -4.04 -1.70
CA ASP A 64 -15.65 -5.15 -0.78
C ASP A 64 -15.05 -4.67 0.57
N GLU A 65 -14.40 -3.49 0.63
CA GLU A 65 -14.05 -2.80 1.88
C GLU A 65 -15.30 -2.28 2.60
N VAL A 66 -16.20 -1.63 1.86
CA VAL A 66 -17.48 -1.10 2.39
C VAL A 66 -18.34 -2.20 3.01
N LYS A 67 -18.56 -3.30 2.27
CA LYS A 67 -19.36 -4.45 2.75
C LYS A 67 -18.82 -5.02 4.06
N PHE A 68 -17.51 -5.18 4.15
CA PHE A 68 -16.87 -5.72 5.34
C PHE A 68 -17.01 -4.78 6.53
N CYS A 69 -16.83 -3.48 6.33
CA CYS A 69 -17.03 -2.50 7.40
C CYS A 69 -18.46 -2.59 7.96
N PHE A 70 -19.46 -2.69 7.08
CA PHE A 70 -20.85 -2.87 7.49
C PHE A 70 -21.12 -4.21 8.19
N SER A 71 -20.44 -5.30 7.79
CA SER A 71 -20.57 -6.59 8.50
C SER A 71 -20.03 -6.56 9.94
N LEU A 72 -19.11 -5.63 10.25
CA LEU A 72 -18.52 -5.46 11.58
C LEU A 72 -19.28 -4.46 12.46
N ARG A 73 -20.47 -3.99 12.06
CA ARG A 73 -21.22 -2.96 12.79
C ARG A 73 -21.54 -3.33 14.25
N SER A 74 -21.74 -4.62 14.53
CA SER A 74 -22.08 -5.12 15.87
C SER A 74 -20.88 -5.39 16.79
N TYR A 75 -19.66 -5.17 16.30
CA TYR A 75 -18.43 -5.47 17.04
C TYR A 75 -18.04 -4.29 17.93
N SER A 76 -17.27 -4.56 19.01
CA SER A 76 -16.65 -3.46 19.77
C SER A 76 -15.65 -2.69 18.90
N PRO A 77 -15.33 -1.44 19.22
CA PRO A 77 -14.34 -0.65 18.49
C PRO A 77 -12.98 -1.36 18.35
N GLU A 78 -12.55 -2.05 19.40
CA GLU A 78 -11.30 -2.82 19.46
C GLU A 78 -11.39 -4.07 18.59
N ALA A 79 -12.47 -4.86 18.71
CA ALA A 79 -12.66 -6.04 17.89
C ALA A 79 -12.79 -5.70 16.40
N ARG A 80 -13.39 -4.55 16.07
CA ARG A 80 -13.44 -4.03 14.69
C ARG A 80 -12.05 -3.67 14.18
N ARG A 81 -11.21 -3.05 15.01
CA ARG A 81 -9.81 -2.75 14.69
C ARG A 81 -9.03 -4.03 14.40
N ASP A 82 -9.12 -5.01 15.29
CA ASP A 82 -8.37 -6.26 15.14
C ASP A 82 -8.80 -7.03 13.88
N ALA A 83 -10.10 -7.11 13.61
CA ALA A 83 -10.62 -7.71 12.38
C ALA A 83 -10.16 -6.97 11.12
N TRP A 84 -10.11 -5.63 11.18
CA TRP A 84 -9.59 -4.82 10.07
C TRP A 84 -8.09 -5.02 9.86
N ILE A 85 -7.29 -5.05 10.92
CA ILE A 85 -5.84 -5.31 10.88
C ILE A 85 -5.58 -6.67 10.24
N GLN A 86 -6.30 -7.71 10.68
CA GLN A 86 -6.14 -9.07 10.18
C GLN A 86 -6.40 -9.14 8.66
N ARG A 87 -7.53 -8.59 8.21
CA ARG A 87 -7.86 -8.56 6.78
C ARG A 87 -6.83 -7.76 5.96
N ARG A 88 -6.32 -6.67 6.53
CA ARG A 88 -5.31 -5.83 5.88
C ARG A 88 -3.96 -6.52 5.81
N ALA A 89 -3.57 -7.27 6.84
CA ALA A 89 -2.37 -8.08 6.86
C ALA A 89 -2.43 -9.19 5.79
N GLU A 90 -3.56 -9.88 5.67
CA GLU A 90 -3.76 -10.87 4.60
C GLU A 90 -3.65 -10.26 3.20
N TRP A 91 -4.20 -9.05 3.00
CA TRP A 91 -4.07 -8.34 1.73
C TRP A 91 -2.61 -7.99 1.40
N TRP A 92 -1.85 -7.49 2.38
CA TRP A 92 -0.43 -7.19 2.21
C TRP A 92 0.41 -8.45 1.99
N ALA A 93 0.13 -9.52 2.74
CA ALA A 93 0.84 -10.79 2.59
C ALA A 93 0.68 -11.37 1.18
N ARG A 94 -0.55 -11.35 0.61
CA ARG A 94 -0.77 -11.77 -0.79
C ARG A 94 0.04 -10.94 -1.77
N ARG A 95 0.19 -9.64 -1.50
CA ARG A 95 0.91 -8.70 -2.38
C ARG A 95 2.43 -8.83 -2.27
N ARG A 96 2.95 -9.20 -1.09
CA ARG A 96 4.37 -9.51 -0.86
C ARG A 96 4.79 -10.85 -1.44
N LEU A 97 3.87 -11.82 -1.50
CA LEU A 97 4.09 -13.09 -2.19
C LEU A 97 4.00 -12.98 -3.70
N ASP A 98 3.28 -11.98 -4.21
CA ASP A 98 3.31 -11.66 -5.63
C ASP A 98 4.63 -11.00 -6.00
N LYS A 99 4.98 -11.02 -7.30
CA LYS A 99 6.30 -10.58 -7.76
C LYS A 99 6.56 -9.12 -7.37
N SER A 100 7.61 -8.90 -6.59
CA SER A 100 8.03 -7.58 -6.11
C SER A 100 9.36 -7.18 -6.74
N SER A 101 9.65 -5.88 -6.77
CA SER A 101 11.00 -5.41 -7.13
C SER A 101 12.08 -5.95 -6.18
N GLU A 102 11.69 -6.27 -4.95
CA GLU A 102 12.56 -6.89 -3.92
C GLU A 102 13.01 -8.31 -4.31
N ASP A 103 12.34 -8.96 -5.27
CA ASP A 103 12.79 -10.25 -5.83
C ASP A 103 14.02 -10.13 -6.73
N VAL A 104 14.25 -8.93 -7.27
CA VAL A 104 15.37 -8.62 -8.17
C VAL A 104 16.45 -7.81 -7.48
N TRP A 105 16.07 -6.97 -6.50
CA TRP A 105 16.95 -6.02 -5.84
C TRP A 105 16.91 -6.19 -4.32
N ASP A 106 18.07 -6.46 -3.72
CA ASP A 106 18.22 -6.50 -2.27
C ASP A 106 18.13 -5.10 -1.66
N ILE A 107 17.51 -4.99 -0.49
CA ILE A 107 17.48 -3.75 0.30
C ILE A 107 18.91 -3.38 0.70
N ARG A 108 19.32 -2.14 0.40
CA ARG A 108 20.63 -1.62 0.83
C ARG A 108 20.66 -1.47 2.35
N THR A 109 21.64 -2.10 2.98
CA THR A 109 21.93 -1.93 4.41
C THR A 109 22.68 -0.62 4.70
N GLU A 110 23.43 -0.12 3.72
CA GLU A 110 24.24 1.08 3.85
C GLU A 110 23.80 2.18 2.86
N PRO A 111 23.82 3.46 3.27
CA PRO A 111 23.56 4.56 2.37
C PRO A 111 24.64 4.65 1.29
N LEU A 112 24.26 5.06 0.09
CA LEU A 112 25.21 5.28 -1.00
C LEU A 112 26.19 6.38 -0.60
N ARG A 113 27.48 6.10 -0.74
CA ARG A 113 28.52 7.10 -0.52
C ARG A 113 28.35 8.21 -1.57
N ASN A 114 28.11 9.43 -1.11
CA ASN A 114 28.00 10.66 -1.93
C ASN A 114 26.74 10.77 -2.82
N TRP A 115 25.57 10.28 -2.35
CA TRP A 115 24.27 10.51 -3.00
C TRP A 115 23.28 11.30 -2.10
N PRO A 116 22.54 12.28 -2.63
CA PRO A 116 22.71 12.89 -3.96
C PRO A 116 24.06 13.61 -4.04
N ARG A 117 24.69 13.57 -5.22
CA ARG A 117 25.92 14.34 -5.45
C ARG A 117 25.67 15.81 -5.11
N ARG A 118 26.62 16.42 -4.40
CA ARG A 118 26.62 17.87 -4.16
C ARG A 118 26.49 18.56 -5.52
N PHE A 119 25.68 19.62 -5.60
CA PHE A 119 25.42 20.29 -6.88
C PHE A 119 26.72 20.72 -7.59
N GLU A 120 27.72 21.18 -6.85
CA GLU A 120 29.05 21.55 -7.36
C GLU A 120 29.77 20.42 -8.14
N GLU A 121 29.66 19.16 -7.70
CA GLU A 121 30.23 18.00 -8.42
C GLU A 121 29.37 17.54 -9.60
N ARG A 122 28.09 17.92 -9.62
CA ARG A 122 27.14 17.54 -10.67
C ARG A 122 27.43 18.32 -11.96
N ASP A 123 27.76 19.59 -11.83
CA ASP A 123 28.03 20.51 -12.94
C ASP A 123 29.46 20.33 -13.50
N ALA A 124 30.43 20.02 -12.64
CA ALA A 124 31.81 19.71 -13.06
C ALA A 124 31.91 18.41 -13.89
N GLY A 125 31.00 17.45 -13.70
CA GLY A 125 30.96 16.20 -14.47
C GLY A 125 30.34 16.33 -15.86
N SER A 126 29.38 17.25 -16.05
CA SER A 126 28.75 17.48 -17.37
C SER A 126 29.67 18.20 -18.35
N ASP A 127 30.56 19.08 -17.86
CA ASP A 127 31.52 19.80 -18.70
C ASP A 127 32.65 18.90 -19.25
N SER A 128 32.85 17.71 -18.66
CA SER A 128 33.86 16.74 -19.10
C SER A 128 33.41 15.79 -20.22
N LEU A 129 32.13 15.83 -20.62
CA LEU A 129 31.56 14.98 -21.68
C LEU A 129 31.34 15.73 -23.01
N ILE A 130 31.77 17.00 -23.10
CA ILE A 130 31.61 17.87 -24.29
C ILE A 130 32.95 18.10 -25.04
N ASN A 131 34.05 17.46 -24.62
CA ASN A 131 35.31 17.41 -25.40
C ASN A 131 35.64 16.00 -25.88
#